data_AF-A0A3N5SQG2-F1
#
_entry.id   AF-A0A3N5SQG2-F1
#
_cell.length_a   1.000
_cell.length_b   1.000
_cell.length_c   1.000
_cell.angle_alpha   90.00
_cell.angle_beta   90.00
_cell.angle_gamma   90.00
#
_symmetry.space_group_name_H-M   'P 1'
#
loop_
_entity.id
_entity.type
_entity.pdbx_description
1 polymer ?
#
loop_
_entity_poly.entity_id
_entity_poly.type
_entity_poly.pdbx_seq_one_letter_code
_entity_poly.pdbx_strand_id
1 'polypeptide(L)' 'SVPCGFTSDKLPVGLQILGPHFREDMVLRVAYQFEQATDYHRAKPKIA' A
#
# COMPACT_ATOMS: atom_id res chain seq x y z
N SER A 1 3.39 4.62 -3.35
CA SER A 1 2.31 4.45 -2.35
C SER A 1 1.89 2.99 -2.34
N VAL A 2 1.29 2.51 -1.24
CA VAL A 2 0.76 1.14 -1.10
C VAL A 2 -0.73 1.19 -0.70
N PRO A 3 -1.57 0.24 -1.11
CA PRO A 3 -2.96 0.18 -0.67
C PRO A 3 -3.02 -0.16 0.82
N CYS A 4 -3.71 0.64 1.63
CA CYS A 4 -3.77 0.45 3.09
C CYS A 4 -5.18 0.20 3.62
N GLY A 5 -6.17 0.08 2.74
CA GLY A 5 -7.54 -0.20 3.14
C GLY A 5 -8.58 0.35 2.16
N PHE A 6 -9.81 0.32 2.63
CA PHE A 6 -10.98 0.85 1.94
C PHE A 6 -11.78 1.73 2.91
N THR A 7 -12.41 2.77 2.39
CA THR A 7 -13.39 3.55 3.15
C THR A 7 -14.65 2.72 3.41
N SER A 8 -15.55 3.20 4.27
CA SER A 8 -16.89 2.62 4.47
C SER A 8 -17.65 2.45 3.14
N ASP A 9 -17.41 3.36 2.19
CA ASP A 9 -18.04 3.38 0.88
C ASP A 9 -17.27 2.54 -0.15
N LYS A 10 -16.34 1.68 0.31
CA LYS A 10 -15.52 0.77 -0.50
C LYS A 10 -14.59 1.46 -1.50
N LEU A 11 -14.21 2.71 -1.26
CA LEU A 11 -13.20 3.41 -2.06
C LEU A 11 -11.79 3.05 -1.58
N PRO A 12 -10.82 2.80 -2.48
CA PRO A 12 -9.46 2.44 -2.09
C PRO A 12 -8.75 3.62 -1.40
N VAL A 13 -8.04 3.32 -0.31
CA VAL A 13 -7.21 4.27 0.43
C VAL A 13 -5.73 3.89 0.24
N GLY A 14 -4.90 4.89 -0.07
CA GLY A 14 -3.46 4.72 -0.25
C GLY A 14 -2.65 5.28 0.91
N LEU A 15 -1.58 4.59 1.29
CA LEU A 15 -0.55 5.05 2.23
C LEU A 15 0.70 5.48 1.47
N GLN A 16 1.25 6.64 1.82
CA GLN A 16 2.53 7.11 1.30
C GLN A 16 3.63 6.90 2.36
N ILE A 17 4.70 6.20 1.97
CA ILE A 17 5.87 5.96 2.80
C ILE A 17 6.98 6.89 2.30
N LEU A 18 7.52 7.72 3.18
CA LEU A 18 8.63 8.62 2.89
C LEU A 18 9.88 8.12 3.61
N GLY A 19 11.00 8.10 2.90
CA GLY A 19 12.31 7.72 3.43
C GLY A 19 13.33 8.85 3.27
N PRO A 20 14.48 8.75 3.94
CA PRO A 20 15.62 9.65 3.73
C PRO A 20 16.14 9.62 2.28
N HIS A 21 16.92 10.63 1.90
CA HIS A 21 17.57 10.67 0.59
C HIS A 21 18.41 9.42 0.33
N PHE A 22 18.30 8.87 -0.89
CA PHE A 22 19.02 7.67 -1.34
C PHE A 22 18.78 6.41 -0.49
N ARG A 23 17.63 6.33 0.18
CA ARG A 23 17.21 5.18 1.02
C ARG A 23 15.95 4.50 0.51
N GLU A 24 15.87 4.32 -0.81
CA GLU A 24 14.79 3.58 -1.46
C GLU A 24 14.73 2.12 -0.98
N ASP A 25 15.87 1.54 -0.58
CA ASP A 25 15.98 0.23 0.05
C ASP A 25 15.06 0.11 1.28
N MET A 26 15.07 1.14 2.13
CA MET A 26 14.26 1.18 3.34
C MET A 26 12.78 1.35 2.99
N VAL A 27 12.45 2.25 2.07
CA VAL A 27 11.07 2.48 1.64
C VAL A 27 10.45 1.21 1.07
N LEU A 28 11.17 0.52 0.17
CA LEU A 28 10.71 -0.73 -0.44
C LEU A 28 10.59 -1.85 0.58
N ARG A 29 11.54 -1.96 1.52
CA ARG A 29 11.47 -2.96 2.58
C ARG A 29 10.25 -2.75 3.49
N VAL A 30 9.94 -1.51 3.87
CA VAL A 30 8.75 -1.21 4.67
C VAL A 30 7.48 -1.52 3.87
N ALA A 31 7.42 -1.11 2.60
CA ALA A 31 6.29 -1.41 1.71
C ALA A 31 6.05 -2.92 1.58
N TYR A 32 7.12 -3.70 1.38
CA TYR A 32 7.04 -5.15 1.27
C TYR A 32 6.56 -5.81 2.56
N GLN A 33 7.09 -5.40 3.73
CA GLN A 33 6.62 -5.95 5.01
C GLN A 33 5.15 -5.60 5.27
N PHE A 34 4.72 -4.40 4.90
CA PHE A 34 3.31 -3.99 4.99
C PHE A 34 2.41 -4.85 4.08
N GLU A 35 2.85 -5.13 2.86
CA GLU A 35 2.15 -6.02 1.93
C GLU A 35 2.09 -7.46 2.44
N GLN A 36 3.16 -7.98 3.05
CA GLN A 36 3.15 -9.31 3.64
C GLN A 36 2.25 -9.42 4.87
N ALA A 37 2.07 -8.32 5.61
CA ALA A 37 1.20 -8.25 6.78
C ALA A 37 -0.27 -7.97 6.44
N THR A 38 -0.59 -7.55 5.22
CA THR A 38 -1.94 -7.09 4.85
C THR A 38 -2.36 -7.54 3.45
N ASP A 39 -3.64 -7.89 3.28
CA ASP A 39 -4.15 -8.39 1.99
C ASP A 39 -4.76 -7.29 1.09
N TYR A 40 -4.59 -6.01 1.43
CA TYR A 40 -5.21 -4.91 0.68
C TYR A 40 -4.77 -4.86 -0.80
N HIS A 41 -3.57 -5.32 -1.09
CA HIS A 41 -3.02 -5.43 -2.46
C HIS A 41 -3.76 -6.47 -3.33
N ARG A 42 -4.52 -7.40 -2.73
CA ARG A 42 -5.25 -8.46 -3.46
C ARG A 42 -6.61 -8.01 -3.97
N ALA A 43 -7.12 -6.90 -3.47
CA ALA A 43 -8.41 -6.37 -3.89
C ALA A 43 -8.31 -5.82 -5.33
N LYS A 44 -9.12 -6.38 -6.23
CA LYS A 44 -9.21 -5.96 -7.64
C LYS A 44 -10.51 -5.23 -7.90
N PRO A 45 -10.50 -4.11 -8.64
CA PRO A 45 -11.73 -3.45 -9.05
C PRO A 45 -12.52 -4.36 -9.99
N LYS A 46 -13.85 -4.35 -9.87
CA LYS A 46 -14.72 -4.97 -10.87
C LYS A 46 -14.76 -4.03 -12.07
N ILE A 47 -14.19 -4.47 -13.19
CA ILE A 47 -14.29 -3.78 -14.47
C ILE A 47 -15.65 -4.17 -15.06
N ALA A 48 -16.44 -3.19 -15.49
CA ALA A 48 -17.75 -3.37 -16.13
C ALA A 48 -17.61 -3.77 -17.59
#